data_AF-J2P2Q9-F1
#
_entry.id   AF-J2P2Q9-F1
#
_cell.length_a   1.000
_cell.length_b   1.000
_cell.length_c   1.000
_cell.angle_alpha   90.00
_cell.angle_beta   90.00
_cell.angle_gamma   90.00
#
_symmetry.space_group_name_H-M   'P 1'
#
loop_
_entity.id
_entity.type
_entity.pdbx_description
1 polymer ?
#
loop_
_entity_poly.entity_id
_entity_poly.type
_entity_poly.pdbx_seq_one_letter_code
_entity_poly.pdbx_strand_id
1 'polypeptide(L)'
;GEPLMPADEAFKFSGMASFEAEFLRFTIEELTQIAVNAAIGEIRRAHDTMTEFMRMAQSGEDERLLRKEAASNAKTQALSAVEALSTASFERDLAKEREELLYYVRQRLFFRFNELFNFAFNPAVIKDDGRNMKQVLQGCLTDLLRSISYDLAQELRATTLRLEKFTNKQGTTLVAAWQKDVQSYAAGMTLAPYQQRQVETLSFANELPVAESAFASAISLFKNTKDFFEQDGKGKMREELEKRMQEPVSGYVEIGNKQLDEQFSTLFQELVASERNRVIDQINEYFTGLFAALEMNIDLDELAAKVSRVAAELE
;
A
#
# COMPACT_ATOMS: atom_id res chain seq x y z
N GLY A 1 18.97 -43.29 -12.14
CA GLY A 1 19.03 -41.83 -11.99
C GLY A 1 20.25 -41.52 -11.17
N GLU A 2 20.95 -40.42 -11.48
CA GLU A 2 22.05 -39.96 -10.63
C GLU A 2 21.53 -39.69 -9.20
N PRO A 3 22.33 -40.00 -8.17
CA PRO A 3 21.95 -39.72 -6.80
C PRO A 3 21.78 -38.20 -6.61
N LEU A 4 20.73 -37.81 -5.88
CA LEU A 4 20.52 -36.42 -5.51
C LEU A 4 21.69 -35.90 -4.68
N MET A 5 22.05 -34.64 -4.92
CA MET A 5 23.07 -33.93 -4.15
C MET A 5 22.76 -33.97 -2.65
N PRO A 6 23.76 -34.20 -1.78
CA PRO A 6 23.60 -34.11 -0.33
C PRO A 6 23.01 -32.74 0.09
N ALA A 7 22.15 -32.74 1.10
CA ALA A 7 21.41 -31.53 1.52
C ALA A 7 22.33 -30.34 1.86
N ASP A 8 23.48 -30.59 2.49
CA ASP A 8 24.44 -29.55 2.86
C ASP A 8 25.13 -28.91 1.64
N GLU A 9 25.37 -29.70 0.59
CA GLU A 9 25.88 -29.19 -0.68
C GLU A 9 24.79 -28.41 -1.42
N ALA A 10 23.57 -28.96 -1.46
CA ALA A 10 22.43 -28.29 -2.08
C ALA A 10 22.14 -26.94 -1.40
N PHE A 11 22.28 -26.85 -0.08
CA PHE A 11 22.11 -25.61 0.69
C PHE A 11 23.19 -24.56 0.37
N LYS A 12 24.44 -24.98 0.13
CA LYS A 12 25.50 -24.06 -0.30
C LYS A 12 25.26 -23.50 -1.70
N PHE A 13 24.70 -24.31 -2.60
CA PHE A 13 24.43 -23.89 -3.98
C PHE A 13 23.07 -23.20 -4.18
N SER A 14 22.15 -23.27 -3.21
CA SER A 14 20.81 -22.68 -3.33
C SER A 14 20.78 -21.15 -3.18
N GLY A 15 21.88 -20.54 -2.70
CA GLY A 15 21.93 -19.12 -2.37
C GLY A 15 21.22 -18.76 -1.04
N MET A 16 20.63 -19.74 -0.36
CA MET A 16 19.82 -19.50 0.84
C MET A 16 20.64 -18.94 2.00
N ALA A 17 21.91 -19.32 2.12
CA ALA A 17 22.82 -18.74 3.13
C ALA A 17 23.08 -17.24 2.90
N SER A 18 23.18 -16.80 1.64
CA SER A 18 23.33 -15.39 1.30
C SER A 18 22.05 -14.62 1.57
N PHE A 19 20.90 -15.21 1.19
CA PHE A 19 19.60 -14.64 1.49
C PHE A 19 19.37 -14.50 3.00
N GLU A 20 19.67 -15.54 3.80
CA GLU A 20 19.50 -15.51 5.25
C GLU A 20 20.37 -14.42 5.90
N ALA A 21 21.62 -14.29 5.47
CA ALA A 21 22.51 -13.24 5.97
C ALA A 21 22.00 -11.84 5.60
N GLU A 22 21.57 -11.61 4.36
CA GLU A 22 20.99 -10.33 3.94
C GLU A 22 19.66 -10.03 4.64
N PHE A 23 18.83 -11.06 4.84
CA PHE A 23 17.54 -10.94 5.52
C PHE A 23 17.71 -10.65 7.01
N LEU A 24 18.66 -11.30 7.69
CA LEU A 24 19.00 -11.01 9.09
C LEU A 24 19.58 -9.60 9.25
N ARG A 25 20.47 -9.19 8.33
CA ARG A 25 20.98 -7.81 8.30
C ARG A 25 19.85 -6.80 8.14
N PHE A 26 18.96 -7.03 7.19
CA PHE A 26 17.79 -6.18 6.97
C PHE A 26 16.89 -6.09 8.22
N THR A 27 16.55 -7.24 8.81
CA THR A 27 15.61 -7.29 9.95
C THR A 27 16.20 -6.75 11.24
N ILE A 28 17.48 -7.02 11.51
CA ILE A 28 18.13 -6.61 12.77
C ILE A 28 18.70 -5.20 12.65
N GLU A 29 19.42 -4.88 11.58
CA GLU A 29 20.16 -3.63 11.49
C GLU A 29 19.28 -2.53 10.87
N GLU A 30 18.67 -2.78 9.71
CA GLU A 30 17.97 -1.72 8.98
C GLU A 30 16.67 -1.29 9.68
N LEU A 31 15.85 -2.24 10.17
CA LEU A 31 14.64 -1.89 10.93
C LEU A 31 14.96 -1.17 12.25
N THR A 32 16.02 -1.61 12.95
CA THR A 32 16.47 -0.94 14.17
C THR A 32 16.96 0.47 13.85
N GLN A 33 17.72 0.65 12.78
CA GLN A 33 18.20 1.98 12.38
C GLN A 33 17.03 2.90 12.00
N ILE A 34 15.97 2.40 11.36
CA ILE A 34 14.76 3.18 11.08
C ILE A 34 14.10 3.64 12.40
N ALA A 35 13.95 2.75 13.38
CA ALA A 35 13.38 3.09 14.67
C ALA A 35 14.24 4.12 15.44
N VAL A 36 15.57 3.95 15.43
CA VAL A 36 16.53 4.89 16.03
C VAL A 36 16.44 6.25 15.36
N ASN A 37 16.43 6.31 14.02
CA ASN A 37 16.32 7.57 13.28
C ASN A 37 14.99 8.29 13.57
N ALA A 38 13.89 7.56 13.68
CA ALA A 38 12.60 8.11 14.07
C ALA A 38 12.68 8.71 15.49
N ALA A 39 13.23 7.97 16.46
CA ALA A 39 13.40 8.44 17.83
C ALA A 39 14.30 9.68 17.93
N ILE A 40 15.45 9.69 17.26
CA ILE A 40 16.33 10.88 17.18
C ILE A 40 15.57 12.07 16.58
N GLY A 41 14.75 11.82 15.55
CA GLY A 41 13.87 12.84 14.96
C GLY A 41 12.88 13.44 15.96
N GLU A 42 12.23 12.61 16.78
CA GLU A 42 11.35 13.08 17.88
C GLU A 42 12.12 13.94 18.89
N ILE A 43 13.29 13.47 19.33
CA ILE A 43 14.12 14.16 20.33
C ILE A 43 14.56 15.54 19.82
N ARG A 44 14.99 15.63 18.55
CA ARG A 44 15.34 16.92 17.93
C ARG A 44 14.16 17.89 17.90
N ARG A 45 12.96 17.44 17.52
CA ARG A 45 11.77 18.31 17.51
C ARG A 45 11.40 18.81 18.91
N ALA A 46 11.51 17.94 19.93
CA ALA A 46 11.27 18.34 21.31
C ALA A 46 12.31 19.37 21.78
N HIS A 47 13.59 19.16 21.47
CA HIS A 47 14.67 20.10 21.75
C HIS A 47 14.42 21.49 21.14
N ASP A 48 14.09 21.53 19.84
CA ASP A 48 13.86 22.78 19.12
C ASP A 48 12.65 23.54 19.68
N THR A 49 11.58 22.81 20.01
CA THR A 49 10.37 23.39 20.65
C THR A 49 10.68 23.99 22.02
N MET A 50 11.42 23.27 22.87
CA MET A 50 11.81 23.78 24.19
C MET A 50 12.74 24.99 24.09
N THR A 51 13.68 24.97 23.16
CA THR A 51 14.60 26.10 22.90
C THR A 51 13.82 27.35 22.50
N GLU A 52 12.80 27.19 21.66
CA GLU A 52 11.91 28.28 21.29
C GLU A 52 11.13 28.82 22.49
N PHE A 53 10.58 27.94 23.32
CA PHE A 53 9.86 28.36 24.54
C PHE A 53 10.75 29.12 25.51
N MET A 54 12.00 28.69 25.70
CA MET A 54 12.98 29.43 26.51
C MET A 54 13.21 30.84 25.97
N ARG A 55 13.42 30.97 24.66
CA ARG A 55 13.60 32.27 23.99
C ARG A 55 12.39 33.19 24.20
N MET A 56 11.18 32.63 24.17
CA MET A 56 9.94 33.38 24.39
C MET A 56 9.80 33.85 25.84
N ALA A 57 10.12 33.00 26.82
CA ALA A 57 9.99 33.33 28.24
C ALA A 57 10.94 34.46 28.71
N GLN A 58 12.08 34.64 28.04
CA GLN A 58 13.09 35.65 28.35
C GLN A 58 12.75 37.07 27.83
N SER A 59 11.64 37.24 27.09
CA SER A 59 11.19 38.55 26.60
C SER A 59 10.60 39.45 27.70
N GLY A 60 10.62 40.77 27.48
CA GLY A 60 10.10 41.76 28.43
C GLY A 60 8.59 41.67 28.63
N GLU A 61 8.08 42.19 29.75
CA GLU A 61 6.69 42.01 30.18
C GLU A 61 5.65 42.49 29.16
N ASP A 62 5.81 43.70 28.61
CA ASP A 62 4.92 44.27 27.58
C ASP A 62 4.96 43.45 26.28
N GLU A 63 6.15 42.93 25.91
CA GLU A 63 6.34 42.10 24.73
C GLU A 63 5.65 40.74 24.87
N ARG A 64 5.64 40.16 26.07
CA ARG A 64 4.94 38.90 26.35
C ARG A 64 3.43 39.02 26.23
N LEU A 65 2.84 40.14 26.67
CA LEU A 65 1.40 40.35 26.57
C LEU A 65 0.94 40.40 25.10
N LEU A 66 1.66 41.16 24.26
CA LEU A 66 1.41 41.22 22.81
C LEU A 66 1.60 39.85 22.14
N ARG A 67 2.66 39.12 22.51
CA ARG A 67 2.92 37.78 21.98
C ARG A 67 1.87 36.76 22.41
N LYS A 68 1.30 36.88 23.61
CA LYS A 68 0.21 36.01 24.08
C LYS A 68 -1.05 36.18 23.25
N GLU A 69 -1.43 37.43 22.95
CA GLU A 69 -2.58 37.70 22.06
C GLU A 69 -2.32 37.17 20.64
N ALA A 70 -1.13 37.44 20.09
CA ALA A 70 -0.73 36.91 18.78
C ALA A 70 -0.74 35.37 18.75
N ALA A 71 -0.26 34.70 19.79
CA ALA A 71 -0.27 33.25 19.92
C ALA A 71 -1.70 32.68 20.02
N SER A 72 -2.62 33.35 20.73
CA SER A 72 -4.03 32.95 20.77
C SER A 72 -4.70 33.02 19.39
N ASN A 73 -4.41 34.09 18.64
CA ASN A 73 -4.87 34.23 17.26
C ASN A 73 -4.25 33.16 16.36
N ALA A 74 -2.93 32.93 16.46
CA ALA A 74 -2.23 31.91 15.70
C ALA A 74 -2.78 30.49 15.96
N LYS A 75 -3.07 30.14 17.22
CA LYS A 75 -3.70 28.87 17.60
C LYS A 75 -5.03 28.69 16.88
N THR A 76 -5.89 29.70 16.95
CA THR A 76 -7.23 29.67 16.36
C THR A 76 -7.15 29.49 14.85
N GLN A 77 -6.24 30.23 14.19
CA GLN A 77 -6.05 30.12 12.74
C GLN A 77 -5.45 28.77 12.33
N ALA A 78 -4.46 28.25 13.06
CA ALA A 78 -3.86 26.95 12.80
C ALA A 78 -4.90 25.81 12.90
N LEU A 79 -5.73 25.81 13.95
CA LEU A 79 -6.81 24.83 14.11
C LEU A 79 -7.82 24.93 12.96
N SER A 80 -8.26 26.15 12.62
CA SER A 80 -9.19 26.37 11.52
C SER A 80 -8.62 25.93 10.17
N ALA A 81 -7.33 26.13 9.92
CA ALA A 81 -6.68 25.70 8.69
C ALA A 81 -6.64 24.17 8.56
N VAL A 82 -6.36 23.46 9.65
CA VAL A 82 -6.37 21.99 9.69
C VAL A 82 -7.76 21.41 9.43
N GLU A 83 -8.80 22.03 10.00
CA GLU A 83 -10.19 21.67 9.76
C GLU A 83 -10.65 21.98 8.33
N ALA A 84 -10.20 23.11 7.77
CA ALA A 84 -10.59 23.57 6.43
C ALA A 84 -9.93 22.78 5.29
N LEU A 85 -8.84 22.05 5.55
CA LEU A 85 -8.15 21.28 4.52
C LEU A 85 -9.06 20.18 3.95
N SER A 86 -9.47 20.36 2.69
CA SER A 86 -10.28 19.39 1.95
C SER A 86 -9.45 18.18 1.54
N THR A 87 -10.04 16.99 1.70
CA THR A 87 -9.44 15.71 1.30
C THR A 87 -10.08 15.13 0.04
N ALA A 88 -11.01 15.83 -0.59
CA ALA A 88 -11.74 15.35 -1.77
C ALA A 88 -10.83 15.07 -2.98
N SER A 89 -9.69 15.76 -3.12
CA SER A 89 -8.72 15.43 -4.18
C SER A 89 -8.05 14.08 -3.92
N PHE A 90 -7.67 13.83 -2.67
CA PHE A 90 -7.00 12.61 -2.23
C PHE A 90 -7.90 11.39 -2.43
N GLU A 91 -9.18 11.50 -2.07
CA GLU A 91 -10.20 10.46 -2.30
C GLU A 91 -10.37 10.14 -3.80
N ARG A 92 -10.45 11.16 -4.65
CA ARG A 92 -10.53 10.98 -6.11
C ARG A 92 -9.28 10.32 -6.69
N ASP A 93 -8.10 10.72 -6.21
CA ASP A 93 -6.83 10.16 -6.64
C ASP A 93 -6.72 8.68 -6.23
N LEU A 94 -7.20 8.29 -5.05
CA LEU A 94 -7.27 6.89 -4.61
C LEU A 94 -8.22 6.04 -5.47
N ALA A 95 -9.42 6.57 -5.77
CA ALA A 95 -10.36 5.90 -6.66
C ALA A 95 -9.77 5.69 -8.06
N LYS A 96 -9.12 6.73 -8.60
CA LYS A 96 -8.47 6.69 -9.91
C LYS A 96 -7.31 5.69 -9.95
N GLU A 97 -6.45 5.68 -8.94
CA GLU A 97 -5.35 4.70 -8.84
C GLU A 97 -5.90 3.26 -8.85
N ARG A 98 -6.97 2.99 -8.10
CA ARG A 98 -7.63 1.68 -8.11
C ARG A 98 -8.13 1.31 -9.50
N GLU A 99 -8.84 2.21 -10.17
CA GLU A 99 -9.37 1.98 -11.52
C GLU A 99 -8.25 1.65 -12.52
N GLU A 100 -7.14 2.41 -12.48
CA GLU A 100 -5.96 2.18 -13.32
C GLU A 100 -5.31 0.82 -13.02
N LEU A 101 -5.09 0.49 -11.75
CA LEU A 101 -4.51 -0.80 -11.36
C LEU A 101 -5.36 -1.98 -11.86
N LEU A 102 -6.69 -1.93 -11.69
CA LEU A 102 -7.61 -2.98 -12.11
C LEU A 102 -7.78 -3.06 -13.63
N TYR A 103 -7.68 -1.93 -14.33
CA TYR A 103 -7.57 -1.92 -15.79
C TYR A 103 -6.37 -2.77 -16.24
N TYR A 104 -5.20 -2.56 -15.62
CA TYR A 104 -3.99 -3.31 -15.97
C TYR A 104 -4.04 -4.79 -15.56
N VAL A 105 -4.77 -5.16 -14.51
CA VAL A 105 -4.99 -6.58 -14.15
C VAL A 105 -5.61 -7.33 -15.33
N ARG A 106 -6.70 -6.80 -15.90
CA ARG A 106 -7.37 -7.40 -17.06
C ARG A 106 -6.44 -7.45 -18.27
N GLN A 107 -5.75 -6.34 -18.55
CA GLN A 107 -4.87 -6.23 -19.70
C GLN A 107 -3.73 -7.28 -19.66
N ARG A 108 -3.07 -7.44 -18.50
CA ARG A 108 -1.99 -8.42 -18.32
C ARG A 108 -2.46 -9.86 -18.50
N LEU A 109 -3.64 -10.21 -17.97
CA LEU A 109 -4.19 -11.54 -18.15
C LEU A 109 -4.37 -11.86 -19.64
N PHE A 110 -5.00 -10.97 -20.41
CA PHE A 110 -5.26 -11.22 -21.82
C PHE A 110 -4.00 -11.21 -22.69
N PHE A 111 -2.99 -10.39 -22.35
CA PHE A 111 -1.67 -10.50 -22.98
C PHE A 111 -1.02 -11.87 -22.79
N ARG A 112 -1.26 -12.53 -21.65
CA ARG A 112 -0.75 -13.87 -21.35
C ARG A 112 -1.73 -14.99 -21.70
N PHE A 113 -2.92 -14.70 -22.22
CA PHE A 113 -3.95 -15.71 -22.47
C PHE A 113 -3.47 -16.82 -23.41
N ASN A 114 -2.72 -16.46 -24.46
CA ASN A 114 -2.13 -17.44 -25.37
C ASN A 114 -1.18 -18.41 -24.67
N GLU A 115 -0.37 -17.92 -23.73
CA GLU A 115 0.54 -18.74 -22.93
C GLU A 115 -0.24 -19.73 -22.05
N LEU A 116 -1.21 -19.23 -21.28
CA LEU A 116 -2.08 -20.04 -20.42
C LEU A 116 -2.85 -21.11 -21.21
N PHE A 117 -3.38 -20.72 -22.37
CA PHE A 117 -4.05 -21.64 -23.28
C PHE A 117 -3.09 -22.72 -23.79
N ASN A 118 -1.86 -22.36 -24.17
CA ASN A 118 -0.86 -23.32 -24.65
C ASN A 118 -0.42 -24.31 -23.56
N PHE A 119 -0.40 -23.92 -22.29
CA PHE A 119 -0.15 -24.85 -21.19
C PHE A 119 -1.28 -25.85 -21.01
N ALA A 120 -2.54 -25.41 -21.07
CA ALA A 120 -3.69 -26.29 -20.93
C ALA A 120 -3.92 -27.19 -22.17
N PHE A 121 -3.81 -26.62 -23.38
CA PHE A 121 -4.09 -27.30 -24.65
C PHE A 121 -2.80 -27.61 -25.41
N ASN A 122 -2.13 -28.69 -25.00
CA ASN A 122 -0.83 -29.09 -25.54
C ASN A 122 -0.80 -30.52 -26.12
N PRO A 123 0.19 -30.85 -26.97
CA PRO A 123 0.31 -32.18 -27.58
C PRO A 123 0.59 -33.31 -26.59
N ALA A 124 1.06 -33.02 -25.37
CA ALA A 124 1.26 -34.04 -24.35
C ALA A 124 -0.07 -34.55 -23.77
N VAL A 125 -1.07 -33.66 -23.68
CA VAL A 125 -2.40 -33.94 -23.12
C VAL A 125 -3.38 -34.42 -24.20
N ILE A 126 -3.45 -33.74 -25.34
CA ILE A 126 -4.39 -34.03 -26.43
C ILE A 126 -3.72 -34.97 -27.44
N LYS A 127 -3.90 -36.28 -27.28
CA LYS A 127 -3.33 -37.33 -28.14
C LYS A 127 -4.41 -38.29 -28.60
N ASP A 128 -4.17 -38.91 -29.75
CA ASP A 128 -5.01 -39.99 -30.26
C ASP A 128 -4.53 -41.34 -29.69
N ASP A 129 -4.82 -41.56 -28.41
CA ASP A 129 -4.39 -42.72 -27.62
C ASP A 129 -5.56 -43.56 -27.08
N GLY A 130 -6.76 -43.39 -27.68
CA GLY A 130 -7.98 -44.11 -27.31
C GLY A 130 -8.74 -43.55 -26.11
N ARG A 131 -8.24 -42.49 -25.45
CA ARG A 131 -8.99 -41.77 -24.40
C ARG A 131 -10.22 -41.06 -24.97
N ASN A 132 -11.22 -40.84 -24.10
CA ASN A 132 -12.39 -40.05 -24.47
C ASN A 132 -12.01 -38.58 -24.68
N MET A 133 -11.86 -38.17 -25.94
CA MET A 133 -11.41 -36.83 -26.31
C MET A 133 -12.28 -35.71 -25.73
N LYS A 134 -13.58 -35.92 -25.56
CA LYS A 134 -14.47 -34.93 -24.95
C LYS A 134 -14.08 -34.66 -23.48
N GLN A 135 -13.78 -35.72 -22.73
CA GLN A 135 -13.33 -35.58 -21.34
C GLN A 135 -11.94 -34.96 -21.25
N VAL A 136 -11.06 -35.27 -22.19
CA VAL A 136 -9.72 -34.66 -22.27
C VAL A 136 -9.82 -33.15 -22.49
N LEU A 137 -10.65 -32.70 -23.43
CA LEU A 137 -10.85 -31.27 -23.71
C LEU A 137 -11.53 -30.54 -22.54
N GLN A 138 -12.46 -31.20 -21.84
CA GLN A 138 -13.04 -30.67 -20.61
C GLN A 138 -11.96 -30.47 -19.54
N GLY A 139 -11.10 -31.45 -19.31
CA GLY A 139 -9.97 -31.30 -18.38
C GLY A 139 -9.04 -30.14 -18.74
N CYS A 140 -8.73 -29.96 -20.04
CA CYS A 140 -7.95 -28.81 -20.50
C CYS A 140 -8.65 -27.47 -20.17
N LEU A 141 -9.97 -27.40 -20.37
CA LEU A 141 -10.74 -26.21 -20.01
C LEU A 141 -10.72 -25.95 -18.49
N THR A 142 -10.92 -26.99 -17.67
CA THR A 142 -10.85 -26.88 -16.21
C THR A 142 -9.48 -26.36 -15.76
N ASP A 143 -8.39 -26.87 -16.33
CA ASP A 143 -7.03 -26.44 -16.00
C ASP A 143 -6.75 -24.99 -16.44
N LEU A 144 -7.27 -24.58 -17.60
CA LEU A 144 -7.21 -23.19 -18.05
C LEU A 144 -7.95 -22.27 -17.09
N LEU A 145 -9.19 -22.62 -16.73
CA LEU A 145 -10.01 -21.83 -15.79
C LEU A 145 -9.35 -21.72 -14.42
N ARG A 146 -8.76 -22.81 -13.91
CA ARG A 146 -8.01 -22.81 -12.65
C ARG A 146 -6.81 -21.87 -12.71
N SER A 147 -6.04 -21.92 -13.80
CA SER A 147 -4.86 -21.06 -13.99
C SER A 147 -5.25 -19.58 -14.04
N ILE A 148 -6.30 -19.24 -14.78
CA ILE A 148 -6.80 -17.86 -14.86
C ILE A 148 -7.32 -17.39 -13.50
N SER A 149 -8.09 -18.22 -12.79
CA SER A 149 -8.65 -17.85 -11.49
C SER A 149 -7.55 -17.61 -10.45
N TYR A 150 -6.51 -18.45 -10.48
CA TYR A 150 -5.33 -18.26 -9.64
C TYR A 150 -4.61 -16.95 -9.95
N ASP A 151 -4.29 -16.69 -11.22
CA ASP A 151 -3.58 -15.47 -11.64
C ASP A 151 -4.38 -14.21 -11.26
N LEU A 152 -5.70 -14.21 -11.46
CA LEU A 152 -6.57 -13.10 -11.07
C LEU A 152 -6.57 -12.88 -9.55
N ALA A 153 -6.70 -13.95 -8.77
CA ALA A 153 -6.69 -13.85 -7.31
C ALA A 153 -5.35 -13.32 -6.78
N GLN A 154 -4.22 -13.65 -7.42
CA GLN A 154 -2.91 -13.10 -7.06
C GLN A 154 -2.77 -11.64 -7.49
N GLU A 155 -3.24 -11.28 -8.68
CA GLU A 155 -3.20 -9.90 -9.17
C GLU A 155 -4.06 -8.96 -8.32
N LEU A 156 -5.22 -9.40 -7.82
CA LEU A 156 -6.02 -8.62 -6.89
C LEU A 156 -5.35 -8.46 -5.52
N ARG A 157 -4.71 -9.52 -4.98
CA ARG A 157 -3.87 -9.42 -3.77
C ARG A 157 -2.72 -8.44 -3.94
N ALA A 158 -2.02 -8.50 -5.06
CA ALA A 158 -0.97 -7.56 -5.40
C ALA A 158 -1.52 -6.12 -5.53
N THR A 159 -2.75 -5.97 -6.01
CA THR A 159 -3.44 -4.67 -6.10
C THR A 159 -3.75 -4.11 -4.71
N THR A 160 -4.16 -4.94 -3.74
CA THR A 160 -4.30 -4.51 -2.34
C THR A 160 -3.01 -3.90 -1.80
N LEU A 161 -1.87 -4.55 -2.00
CA LEU A 161 -0.56 -4.05 -1.54
C LEU A 161 -0.14 -2.74 -2.25
N ARG A 162 -0.46 -2.61 -3.54
CA ARG A 162 -0.19 -1.37 -4.30
C ARG A 162 -1.04 -0.21 -3.79
N LEU A 163 -2.32 -0.46 -3.49
CA LEU A 163 -3.20 0.54 -2.89
C LEU A 163 -2.77 0.91 -1.47
N GLU A 164 -2.34 -0.05 -0.64
CA GLU A 164 -1.75 0.24 0.68
C GLU A 164 -0.57 1.22 0.55
N LYS A 165 0.37 0.93 -0.35
CA LYS A 165 1.52 1.80 -0.59
C LYS A 165 1.09 3.20 -1.04
N PHE A 166 0.09 3.28 -1.93
CA PHE A 166 -0.44 4.54 -2.42
C PHE A 166 -1.13 5.34 -1.30
N THR A 167 -1.97 4.71 -0.49
CA THR A 167 -2.65 5.32 0.66
C THR A 167 -1.65 5.83 1.70
N ASN A 168 -0.60 5.07 2.00
CA ASN A 168 0.47 5.52 2.89
C ASN A 168 1.19 6.77 2.35
N LYS A 169 1.46 6.81 1.03
CA LYS A 169 2.04 7.99 0.37
C LYS A 169 1.11 9.20 0.47
N GLN A 170 -0.20 8.98 0.34
CA GLN A 170 -1.19 10.04 0.53
C GLN A 170 -1.23 10.55 1.97
N GLY A 171 -1.14 9.66 2.97
CA GLY A 171 -1.01 10.04 4.37
C GLY A 171 0.21 10.93 4.64
N THR A 172 1.38 10.57 4.10
CA THR A 172 2.58 11.44 4.17
C THR A 172 2.34 12.80 3.53
N THR A 173 1.69 12.83 2.37
CA THR A 173 1.42 14.09 1.64
C THR A 173 0.42 14.96 2.39
N LEU A 174 -0.59 14.36 3.02
CA LEU A 174 -1.61 15.04 3.81
C LEU A 174 -1.00 15.70 5.06
N VAL A 175 -0.17 14.96 5.80
CA VAL A 175 0.55 15.52 6.97
C VAL A 175 1.49 16.66 6.56
N ALA A 176 2.16 16.56 5.41
CA ALA A 176 2.99 17.63 4.88
C ALA A 176 2.18 18.88 4.49
N ALA A 177 0.96 18.71 3.97
CA ALA A 177 0.05 19.82 3.68
C ALA A 177 -0.37 20.54 4.99
N TRP A 178 -0.82 19.79 6.00
CA TRP A 178 -1.10 20.36 7.31
C TRP A 178 0.12 21.03 7.96
N GLN A 179 1.31 20.45 7.81
CA GLN A 179 2.54 21.06 8.32
C GLN A 179 2.75 22.46 7.74
N LYS A 180 2.57 22.62 6.42
CA LYS A 180 2.72 23.90 5.74
C LYS A 180 1.67 24.91 6.22
N ASP A 181 0.42 24.49 6.34
CA ASP A 181 -0.68 25.35 6.77
C ASP A 181 -0.48 25.82 8.22
N VAL A 182 -0.09 24.91 9.12
CA VAL A 182 0.21 25.23 10.53
C VAL A 182 1.42 26.18 10.65
N GLN A 183 2.50 25.94 9.89
CA GLN A 183 3.69 26.80 9.93
C GLN A 183 3.43 28.23 9.45
N SER A 184 2.39 28.45 8.64
CA SER A 184 2.01 29.81 8.24
C SER A 184 1.53 30.68 9.41
N TYR A 185 1.09 30.05 10.51
CA TYR A 185 0.64 30.72 11.74
C TYR A 185 1.59 30.50 12.92
N ALA A 186 2.26 29.34 12.97
CA ALA A 186 3.18 28.95 14.04
C ALA A 186 4.49 28.43 13.42
N ALA A 187 5.37 29.33 13.00
CA ALA A 187 6.59 28.99 12.25
C ALA A 187 7.53 28.03 12.97
N GLY A 188 7.57 28.06 14.32
CA GLY A 188 8.39 27.16 15.13
C GLY A 188 7.77 25.77 15.34
N MET A 189 6.52 25.55 14.92
CA MET A 189 5.81 24.30 15.15
C MET A 189 6.14 23.26 14.07
N THR A 190 6.58 22.08 14.49
CA THR A 190 6.82 20.93 13.62
C THR A 190 5.96 19.74 14.05
N LEU A 191 5.18 19.22 13.11
CA LEU A 191 4.32 18.05 13.29
C LEU A 191 5.14 16.76 13.29
N ALA A 192 4.66 15.80 14.06
CA ALA A 192 5.13 14.42 13.99
C ALA A 192 4.87 13.81 12.61
N PRO A 193 5.86 13.09 12.06
CA PRO A 193 5.76 12.49 10.74
C PRO A 193 4.63 11.47 10.69
N TYR A 194 4.08 11.28 9.48
CA TYR A 194 3.11 10.23 9.23
C TYR A 194 3.74 8.84 9.48
N GLN A 195 3.03 8.00 10.23
CA GLN A 195 3.41 6.61 10.45
C GLN A 195 2.67 5.70 9.45
N GLN A 196 3.42 4.86 8.75
CA GLN A 196 2.83 3.95 7.77
C GLN A 196 1.92 2.92 8.45
N ARG A 197 0.78 2.68 7.82
CA ARG A 197 -0.21 1.69 8.24
C ARG A 197 -0.10 0.45 7.38
N GLN A 198 -0.22 -0.71 8.02
CA GLN A 198 -0.40 -1.98 7.33
C GLN A 198 -1.88 -2.19 7.07
N VAL A 199 -2.21 -2.71 5.89
CA VAL A 199 -3.58 -3.04 5.51
C VAL A 199 -3.71 -4.56 5.41
N GLU A 200 -4.79 -5.09 5.95
CA GLU A 200 -5.08 -6.51 5.78
C GLU A 200 -5.26 -6.81 4.28
N THR A 201 -4.48 -7.77 3.77
CA THR A 201 -4.60 -8.20 2.38
C THR A 201 -5.89 -8.99 2.20
N LEU A 202 -6.76 -8.53 1.31
CA LEU A 202 -8.03 -9.19 1.04
C LEU A 202 -7.83 -10.58 0.43
N SER A 203 -8.72 -11.49 0.82
CA SER A 203 -8.92 -12.76 0.12
C SER A 203 -9.92 -12.61 -1.01
N PHE A 204 -9.59 -13.15 -2.18
CA PHE A 204 -10.48 -13.17 -3.34
C PHE A 204 -10.90 -14.60 -3.67
N ALA A 205 -12.02 -14.75 -4.37
CA ALA A 205 -12.56 -16.06 -4.73
C ALA A 205 -11.52 -16.87 -5.54
N ASN A 206 -11.36 -18.15 -5.22
CA ASN A 206 -10.35 -19.00 -5.90
C ASN A 206 -10.78 -19.45 -7.30
N GLU A 207 -12.03 -19.23 -7.67
CA GLU A 207 -12.63 -19.67 -8.93
C GLU A 207 -13.36 -18.50 -9.60
N LEU A 208 -13.21 -18.41 -10.92
CA LEU A 208 -14.05 -17.57 -11.76
C LEU A 208 -15.51 -17.99 -11.64
N PRO A 209 -16.47 -17.05 -11.45
CA PRO A 209 -17.89 -17.36 -11.32
C PRO A 209 -18.52 -17.69 -12.68
N VAL A 210 -18.06 -18.75 -13.34
CA VAL A 210 -18.54 -19.18 -14.66
C VAL A 210 -18.62 -20.69 -14.75
N ALA A 211 -19.73 -21.19 -15.31
CA ALA A 211 -19.87 -22.61 -15.59
C ALA A 211 -19.11 -23.00 -16.86
N GLU A 212 -18.45 -24.16 -16.86
CA GLU A 212 -17.74 -24.68 -18.03
C GLU A 212 -18.62 -24.77 -19.29
N SER A 213 -19.94 -24.99 -19.11
CA SER A 213 -20.91 -25.02 -20.21
C SER A 213 -20.95 -23.74 -21.03
N ALA A 214 -20.54 -22.59 -20.47
CA ALA A 214 -20.43 -21.32 -21.18
C ALA A 214 -19.42 -21.36 -22.34
N PHE A 215 -18.47 -22.31 -22.30
CA PHE A 215 -17.41 -22.49 -23.28
C PHE A 215 -17.66 -23.67 -24.23
N ALA A 216 -18.81 -24.33 -24.15
CA ALA A 216 -19.10 -25.53 -24.94
C ALA A 216 -18.95 -25.33 -26.45
N SER A 217 -19.32 -24.15 -26.98
CA SER A 217 -19.15 -23.84 -28.39
C SER A 217 -17.67 -23.70 -28.80
N ALA A 218 -16.83 -23.14 -27.93
CA ALA A 218 -15.40 -23.04 -28.18
C ALA A 218 -14.77 -24.44 -28.22
N ILE A 219 -15.15 -25.31 -27.27
CA ILE A 219 -14.71 -26.72 -27.25
C ILE A 219 -15.19 -27.48 -28.49
N SER A 220 -16.39 -27.18 -28.99
CA SER A 220 -16.94 -27.83 -30.19
C SER A 220 -16.18 -27.51 -31.49
N LEU A 221 -15.29 -26.52 -31.49
CA LEU A 221 -14.42 -26.22 -32.63
C LEU A 221 -13.34 -27.29 -32.86
N PHE A 222 -13.07 -28.14 -31.87
CA PHE A 222 -12.17 -29.27 -32.04
C PHE A 222 -12.78 -30.33 -32.97
N LYS A 223 -12.08 -30.67 -34.05
CA LYS A 223 -12.48 -31.75 -34.96
C LYS A 223 -11.66 -33.02 -34.75
N ASN A 224 -10.34 -32.89 -34.81
CA ASN A 224 -9.38 -33.97 -34.60
C ASN A 224 -8.01 -33.36 -34.28
N THR A 225 -7.08 -34.19 -33.82
CA THR A 225 -5.72 -33.78 -33.43
C THR A 225 -4.95 -33.13 -34.57
N LYS A 226 -5.12 -33.62 -35.80
CA LYS A 226 -4.47 -33.09 -37.00
C LYS A 226 -4.92 -31.66 -37.32
N ASP A 227 -6.24 -31.43 -37.39
CA ASP A 227 -6.83 -30.09 -37.60
C ASP A 227 -6.44 -29.12 -36.48
N PHE A 228 -6.38 -29.61 -35.24
CA PHE A 228 -6.01 -28.79 -34.09
C PHE A 228 -4.54 -28.34 -34.11
N PHE A 229 -3.59 -29.26 -34.30
CA PHE A 229 -2.16 -28.95 -34.17
C PHE A 229 -1.44 -28.58 -35.48
N GLU A 230 -1.88 -29.11 -36.62
CA GLU A 230 -1.21 -28.91 -37.92
C GLU A 230 -1.92 -27.88 -38.80
N GLN A 231 -3.15 -27.49 -38.44
CA GLN A 231 -3.93 -26.47 -39.15
C GLN A 231 -4.30 -25.32 -38.21
N ASP A 232 -5.44 -24.67 -38.46
CA ASP A 232 -5.88 -23.47 -37.76
C ASP A 232 -6.89 -23.76 -36.62
N GLY A 233 -7.13 -25.04 -36.29
CA GLY A 233 -8.11 -25.42 -35.27
C GLY A 233 -7.79 -24.87 -33.88
N LYS A 234 -6.50 -24.90 -33.50
CA LYS A 234 -6.03 -24.36 -32.22
C LYS A 234 -6.19 -22.84 -32.12
N GLY A 235 -5.90 -22.10 -33.19
CA GLY A 235 -6.09 -20.65 -33.25
C GLY A 235 -7.55 -20.26 -33.04
N LYS A 236 -8.45 -20.88 -33.81
CA LYS A 236 -9.90 -20.65 -33.72
C LYS A 236 -10.48 -20.94 -32.34
N MET A 237 -10.08 -22.05 -31.72
CA MET A 237 -10.53 -22.38 -30.37
C MET A 237 -10.04 -21.35 -29.36
N ARG A 238 -8.75 -20.97 -29.43
CA ARG A 238 -8.16 -19.97 -28.52
C ARG A 238 -8.91 -18.64 -28.62
N GLU A 239 -9.15 -18.15 -29.83
CA GLU A 239 -9.84 -16.87 -30.05
C GLU A 239 -11.28 -16.88 -29.52
N GLU A 240 -12.04 -17.96 -29.75
CA GLU A 240 -13.40 -18.08 -29.23
C GLU A 240 -13.41 -18.23 -27.70
N LEU A 241 -12.46 -18.96 -27.11
CA LEU A 241 -12.30 -19.02 -25.65
C LEU A 241 -11.95 -17.65 -25.07
N GLU A 242 -10.97 -16.95 -25.65
CA GLU A 242 -10.53 -15.63 -25.21
C GLU A 242 -11.69 -14.63 -25.22
N LYS A 243 -12.45 -14.61 -26.32
CA LYS A 243 -13.65 -13.78 -26.48
C LYS A 243 -14.69 -14.07 -25.40
N ARG A 244 -14.96 -15.34 -25.11
CA ARG A 244 -15.93 -15.75 -24.07
C ARG A 244 -15.43 -15.50 -22.65
N MET A 245 -14.12 -15.44 -22.46
CA MET A 245 -13.49 -15.20 -21.16
C MET A 245 -13.57 -13.74 -20.74
N GLN A 246 -13.77 -12.80 -21.68
CA GLN A 246 -13.84 -11.36 -21.40
C GLN A 246 -14.86 -10.98 -20.32
N GLU A 247 -16.08 -11.52 -20.42
CA GLU A 247 -17.16 -11.21 -19.47
C GLU A 247 -16.92 -11.84 -18.08
N PRO A 248 -16.64 -13.15 -17.93
CA PRO A 248 -16.31 -13.74 -16.64
C PRO A 248 -15.15 -13.06 -15.91
N VAL A 249 -14.08 -12.72 -16.64
CA VAL A 249 -12.93 -12.00 -16.07
C VAL A 249 -13.33 -10.61 -15.62
N SER A 250 -14.09 -9.88 -16.45
CA SER A 250 -14.56 -8.53 -16.09
C SER A 250 -15.47 -8.57 -14.87
N GLY A 251 -16.37 -9.55 -14.77
CA GLY A 251 -17.23 -9.74 -13.60
C GLY A 251 -16.43 -10.05 -12.34
N TYR A 252 -15.43 -10.92 -12.42
CA TYR A 252 -14.55 -11.23 -11.29
C TYR A 252 -13.76 -10.00 -10.81
N VAL A 253 -13.17 -9.26 -11.75
CA VAL A 253 -12.42 -8.03 -11.43
C VAL A 253 -13.34 -6.95 -10.85
N GLU A 254 -14.58 -6.86 -11.31
CA GLU A 254 -15.56 -5.90 -10.77
C GLU A 254 -16.03 -6.26 -9.35
N ILE A 255 -16.12 -7.55 -9.01
CA ILE A 255 -16.34 -7.97 -7.62
C ILE A 255 -15.15 -7.52 -6.75
N GLY A 256 -13.92 -7.78 -7.21
CA GLY A 256 -12.71 -7.32 -6.53
C GLY A 256 -12.64 -5.79 -6.40
N ASN A 257 -13.08 -5.06 -7.43
CA ASN A 257 -13.15 -3.60 -7.44
C ASN A 257 -14.00 -3.09 -6.28
N LYS A 258 -15.20 -3.64 -6.08
CA LYS A 258 -16.10 -3.25 -4.99
C LYS A 258 -15.51 -3.55 -3.61
N GLN A 259 -14.89 -4.71 -3.44
CA GLN A 259 -14.24 -5.07 -2.18
C GLN A 259 -13.09 -4.12 -1.84
N LEU A 260 -12.26 -3.79 -2.83
CA LEU A 260 -11.16 -2.84 -2.68
C LEU A 260 -11.67 -1.41 -2.44
N ASP A 261 -12.71 -0.98 -3.16
CA ASP A 261 -13.34 0.33 -2.98
C ASP A 261 -13.87 0.50 -1.56
N GLU A 262 -14.62 -0.46 -1.06
CA GLU A 262 -15.15 -0.44 0.30
C GLU A 262 -14.03 -0.35 1.33
N GLN A 263 -13.03 -1.26 1.27
CA GLN A 263 -11.93 -1.30 2.22
C GLN A 263 -11.11 0.01 2.20
N PHE A 264 -10.66 0.45 1.03
CA PHE A 264 -9.74 1.58 0.93
C PHE A 264 -10.42 2.94 1.13
N SER A 265 -11.70 3.07 0.79
CA SER A 265 -12.47 4.29 1.09
C SER A 265 -12.65 4.47 2.60
N THR A 266 -13.06 3.41 3.29
CA THR A 266 -13.19 3.42 4.76
C THR A 266 -11.84 3.67 5.42
N LEU A 267 -10.80 2.94 5.02
CA LEU A 267 -9.46 3.10 5.58
C LEU A 267 -8.91 4.51 5.38
N PHE A 268 -9.16 5.13 4.22
CA PHE A 268 -8.73 6.49 3.96
C PHE A 268 -9.47 7.51 4.83
N GLN A 269 -10.78 7.36 5.01
CA GLN A 269 -11.58 8.21 5.90
C GLN A 269 -11.09 8.13 7.35
N GLU A 270 -10.84 6.91 7.85
CA GLU A 270 -10.29 6.67 9.19
C GLU A 270 -8.89 7.27 9.34
N LEU A 271 -8.04 7.12 8.32
CA LEU A 271 -6.72 7.74 8.26
C LEU A 271 -6.84 9.25 8.38
N VAL A 272 -7.64 9.89 7.54
CA VAL A 272 -7.83 11.35 7.57
C VAL A 272 -8.32 11.82 8.95
N ALA A 273 -9.33 11.15 9.52
CA ALA A 273 -9.89 11.53 10.82
C ALA A 273 -8.86 11.41 11.94
N SER A 274 -8.17 10.28 12.02
CA SER A 274 -7.16 10.02 13.07
C SER A 274 -5.94 10.93 12.95
N GLU A 275 -5.43 11.15 11.73
CA GLU A 275 -4.31 12.07 11.53
C GLU A 275 -4.71 13.52 11.80
N ARG A 276 -5.92 13.95 11.41
CA ARG A 276 -6.43 15.30 11.72
C ARG A 276 -6.50 15.52 13.23
N ASN A 277 -7.06 14.57 13.98
CA ASN A 277 -7.11 14.64 15.43
C ASN A 277 -5.70 14.71 16.03
N ARG A 278 -4.76 13.86 15.56
CA ARG A 278 -3.36 13.91 16.01
C ARG A 278 -2.71 15.28 15.77
N VAL A 279 -3.01 15.92 14.64
CA VAL A 279 -2.49 17.27 14.35
C VAL A 279 -3.12 18.31 15.26
N ILE A 280 -4.43 18.25 15.49
CA ILE A 280 -5.15 19.15 16.41
C ILE A 280 -4.57 19.03 17.83
N ASP A 281 -4.34 17.81 18.31
CA ASP A 281 -3.76 17.56 19.63
C ASP A 281 -2.35 18.17 19.74
N GLN A 282 -1.50 17.96 18.74
CA GLN A 282 -0.17 18.58 18.69
C GLN A 282 -0.22 20.12 18.68
N ILE A 283 -1.17 20.73 17.98
CA ILE A 283 -1.38 22.19 18.02
C ILE A 283 -1.74 22.63 19.44
N ASN A 284 -2.67 21.91 20.07
CA ASN A 284 -3.08 22.22 21.43
C ASN A 284 -1.94 22.09 22.44
N GLU A 285 -1.13 21.04 22.35
CA GLU A 285 0.04 20.81 23.20
C GLU A 285 1.10 21.89 23.00
N TYR A 286 1.44 22.20 21.74
CA TYR A 286 2.41 23.25 21.41
C TYR A 286 1.99 24.59 22.01
N PHE A 287 0.75 25.03 21.80
CA PHE A 287 0.29 26.31 22.34
C PHE A 287 0.12 26.29 23.85
N THR A 288 -0.22 25.15 24.46
CA THR A 288 -0.22 25.01 25.92
C THR A 288 1.16 25.27 26.50
N GLY A 289 2.21 24.67 25.91
CA GLY A 289 3.59 24.91 26.32
C GLY A 289 4.04 26.36 26.08
N LEU A 290 3.67 26.94 24.94
CA LEU A 290 3.99 28.33 24.60
C LEU A 290 3.35 29.32 25.59
N PHE A 291 2.07 29.13 25.95
CA PHE A 291 1.40 29.99 26.92
C PHE A 291 2.03 29.86 28.32
N ALA A 292 2.34 28.64 28.76
CA ALA A 292 3.02 28.44 30.03
C ALA A 292 4.38 29.16 30.08
N ALA A 293 5.13 29.15 28.98
CA ALA A 293 6.40 29.87 28.86
C ALA A 293 6.22 31.40 28.91
N LEU A 294 5.21 31.93 28.21
CA LEU A 294 4.91 33.37 28.19
C LEU A 294 4.37 33.89 29.54
N GLU A 295 3.72 33.04 30.33
CA GLU A 295 3.22 33.37 31.67
C GLU A 295 4.28 33.25 32.78
N MET A 296 5.50 32.84 32.44
CA MET A 296 6.55 32.45 33.42
C MET A 296 6.10 31.37 34.40
N ASN A 297 5.15 30.53 33.99
CA ASN A 297 4.70 29.37 34.77
C ASN A 297 5.67 28.18 34.66
N ILE A 298 6.91 28.43 34.21
CA ILE A 298 7.96 27.43 33.98
C ILE A 298 9.24 27.87 34.67
N ASP A 299 9.86 26.97 35.41
CA ASP A 299 11.22 27.13 35.94
C ASP A 299 12.23 27.13 34.77
N LEU A 300 12.79 28.31 34.48
CA LEU A 300 13.70 28.51 33.36
C LEU A 300 15.05 27.81 33.55
N ASP A 301 15.49 27.64 34.79
CA ASP A 301 16.73 26.93 35.10
C ASP A 301 16.54 25.42 34.91
N GLU A 302 15.39 24.88 35.34
CA GLU A 302 15.01 23.50 35.09
C GLU A 302 14.86 23.21 33.58
N LEU A 303 14.23 24.12 32.83
CA LEU A 303 14.07 23.98 31.38
C LEU A 303 15.42 24.03 30.66
N ALA A 304 16.31 24.96 31.04
CA ALA A 304 17.66 25.06 30.49
C ALA A 304 18.49 23.79 30.75
N ALA A 305 18.39 23.22 31.95
CA ALA A 305 19.05 21.96 32.28
C ALA A 305 18.53 20.79 31.44
N LYS A 306 17.21 20.71 31.22
CA LYS A 306 16.59 19.68 30.37
C LYS A 306 17.01 19.81 28.90
N VAL A 307 17.01 21.03 28.35
CA VAL A 307 17.47 21.29 26.98
C VAL A 307 18.93 20.88 26.80
N SER A 308 19.80 21.28 27.74
CA SER A 308 21.23 20.92 27.70
C SER A 308 21.46 19.41 27.76
N ARG A 309 20.69 18.69 28.59
CA ARG A 309 20.75 17.23 28.68
C ARG A 309 20.31 16.56 27.38
N VAL A 310 19.23 17.06 26.76
CA VAL A 310 18.75 16.52 25.48
C VAL A 310 19.76 16.77 24.36
N ALA A 311 20.38 17.96 24.32
CA ALA A 311 21.40 18.27 23.34
C ALA A 311 22.60 17.31 23.42
N ALA A 312 23.04 16.95 24.63
CA ALA A 312 24.16 16.03 24.84
C ALA A 312 23.88 14.59 24.34
N GLU A 313 22.61 14.16 24.27
CA GLU A 313 22.22 12.85 23.75
C GLU A 313 22.00 12.86 22.21
N LEU A 314 22.03 14.03 21.58
CA LEU A 314 21.87 14.22 20.14
C LEU A 314 23.19 14.37 19.37
N GLU A 315 24.31 14.58 20.08
CA GLU A 315 25.69 14.61 19.59
C GLU A 315 26.31 13.20 19.48
#